data_AF-A0ABC9AQS8-F1
#
_entry.id   AF-A0ABC9AQS8-F1
#
_cell.length_a   1.000
_cell.length_b   1.000
_cell.length_c   1.000
_cell.angle_alpha   90.00
_cell.angle_beta   90.00
_cell.angle_gamma   90.00
#
_symmetry.space_group_name_H-M   'P 1'
#
loop_
_entity.id
_entity.type
_entity.pdbx_description
1 polymer ?
#
loop_
_entity_poly.entity_id
_entity_poly.type
_entity_poly.pdbx_seq_one_letter_code
_entity_poly.pdbx_strand_id
1 'polypeptide(L)'
;MAVGKSNATKTLCVTLCILMMASSALSELVLVGQAEVRMPTECTWKDCIKKCLEMNRNPISLTRGECESRYMCYCKYYVAQPPPPPQRPTSRPTLE
;
A
#
# COMPACT_ATOMS: atom_id res chain seq x y z
N MET A 1 -46.89 3.28 29.91
CA MET A 1 -45.92 2.35 29.31
C MET A 1 -45.96 2.55 27.80
N ALA A 2 -44.90 3.10 27.21
CA ALA A 2 -44.70 3.12 25.77
C ALA A 2 -43.20 2.94 25.53
N VAL A 3 -42.83 1.72 25.12
CA VAL A 3 -41.47 1.34 24.75
C VAL A 3 -41.16 2.02 23.43
N GLY A 4 -40.37 3.09 23.49
CA GLY A 4 -39.70 3.66 22.32
C GLY A 4 -38.72 2.63 21.77
N LYS A 5 -39.20 1.82 20.83
CA LYS A 5 -38.40 0.77 20.17
C LYS A 5 -37.45 1.45 19.18
N SER A 6 -36.29 1.87 19.68
CA SER A 6 -35.19 2.41 18.86
C SER A 6 -34.66 1.31 17.94
N ASN A 7 -35.20 1.28 16.71
CA ASN A 7 -34.67 0.49 15.59
C ASN A 7 -33.46 1.17 14.91
N ALA A 8 -32.85 2.19 15.53
CA ALA A 8 -31.76 2.96 14.93
C ALA A 8 -30.39 2.27 15.03
N THR A 9 -30.22 1.31 15.94
CA THR A 9 -28.90 0.76 16.29
C THR A 9 -28.37 -0.28 15.29
N LYS A 10 -29.26 -0.98 14.56
CA LYS A 10 -28.83 -2.01 13.60
C LYS A 10 -28.29 -1.45 12.29
N THR A 11 -28.76 -0.27 11.87
CA THR A 11 -28.37 0.32 10.59
C THR A 11 -26.93 0.83 10.59
N LEU A 12 -26.42 1.28 11.74
CA LEU A 12 -25.07 1.87 11.85
C LEU A 12 -23.93 0.84 11.67
N CYS A 13 -24.12 -0.41 12.10
CA CYS A 13 -23.08 -1.45 11.93
C CYS A 13 -22.91 -1.87 10.46
N VAL A 14 -24.02 -1.97 9.71
CA VAL A 14 -23.96 -2.39 8.30
C VAL A 14 -23.29 -1.32 7.44
N THR A 15 -23.58 -0.03 7.69
CA THR A 15 -22.95 1.07 6.94
C THR A 15 -21.45 1.18 7.21
N LEU A 16 -21.00 0.92 8.45
CA LEU A 16 -19.55 0.90 8.76
C LEU A 16 -18.83 -0.27 8.08
N CYS A 17 -19.46 -1.46 8.00
CA CYS A 17 -18.89 -2.61 7.30
C CYS A 17 -18.83 -2.39 5.78
N ILE A 18 -19.81 -1.69 5.19
CA ILE A 18 -19.78 -1.35 3.75
C ILE A 18 -18.66 -0.35 3.45
N LEU A 19 -18.43 0.65 4.32
CA LEU A 19 -17.29 1.56 4.15
C LEU A 19 -15.93 0.86 4.28
N MET A 20 -15.82 -0.16 5.15
CA MET A 20 -14.57 -0.93 5.34
C MET A 20 -14.21 -1.80 4.11
N MET A 21 -15.19 -2.30 3.35
CA MET A 21 -14.92 -3.06 2.11
C MET A 21 -14.51 -2.18 0.92
N ALA A 22 -14.83 -0.89 0.94
CA ALA A 22 -14.40 0.06 -0.09
C ALA A 22 -12.94 0.53 0.09
N SER A 23 -12.34 0.31 1.26
CA SER A 23 -10.95 0.69 1.55
C SER A 23 -9.90 -0.35 1.15
N SER A 24 -10.30 -1.51 0.62
CA SER A 24 -9.34 -2.54 0.17
C SER A 24 -8.62 -2.18 -1.13
N ALA A 25 -8.92 -1.02 -1.73
CA ALA A 25 -8.05 -0.40 -2.72
C ALA A 25 -6.91 0.39 -2.03
N LEU A 26 -6.25 -0.23 -1.05
CA LEU A 26 -4.94 0.24 -0.64
C LEU A 26 -4.02 -0.02 -1.83
N SER A 27 -3.62 1.02 -2.55
CA SER A 27 -2.66 0.91 -3.65
C SER A 27 -1.47 0.07 -3.20
N GLU A 28 -1.40 -1.17 -3.67
CA GLU A 28 -0.31 -2.07 -3.30
C GLU A 28 0.98 -1.48 -3.90
N LEU A 29 1.95 -1.19 -3.03
CA LEU A 29 3.27 -0.77 -3.45
C LEU A 29 4.01 -2.00 -3.99
N VAL A 30 4.22 -2.04 -5.30
CA VAL A 30 4.90 -3.15 -5.97
C VAL A 30 6.38 -2.83 -6.08
N LEU A 31 7.24 -3.74 -5.63
CA LEU A 31 8.69 -3.63 -5.81
C LEU A 31 9.02 -3.76 -7.30
N VAL A 32 9.52 -2.70 -7.90
CA VAL A 32 9.89 -2.66 -9.34
C VAL A 32 11.39 -2.76 -9.55
N GLY A 33 12.19 -2.55 -8.51
CA GLY A 33 13.63 -2.63 -8.60
C GLY A 33 14.29 -2.68 -7.24
N GLN A 34 15.47 -3.28 -7.21
CA GLN A 34 16.33 -3.28 -6.04
C GLN A 34 17.79 -3.11 -6.48
N ALA A 35 18.58 -2.44 -5.65
CA ALA A 35 20.01 -2.26 -5.88
C ALA A 35 20.77 -2.42 -4.57
N GLU A 36 21.94 -3.06 -4.63
CA GLU A 36 22.88 -3.16 -3.53
C GLU A 36 23.98 -2.12 -3.72
N VAL A 37 24.28 -1.37 -2.65
CA VAL A 37 25.28 -0.32 -2.65
C VAL A 37 26.26 -0.56 -1.53
N ARG A 38 27.54 -0.70 -1.91
CA ARG A 38 28.64 -0.63 -0.95
C ARG A 38 28.88 0.81 -0.56
N MET A 39 28.79 1.07 0.74
CA MET A 39 29.03 2.38 1.32
C MET A 39 30.52 2.52 1.65
N PRO A 40 31.16 3.66 1.31
CA PRO A 40 32.57 3.89 1.65
C PRO A 40 32.78 4.12 3.16
N THR A 41 31.72 4.48 3.87
CA THR A 41 31.67 4.74 5.31
C THR A 41 30.60 3.87 5.96
N GLU A 42 30.50 3.92 7.29
CA GLU A 42 29.47 3.19 8.01
C GLU A 42 28.07 3.57 7.48
N CYS A 43 27.21 2.56 7.28
CA CYS A 43 25.89 2.72 6.70
C CYS A 43 24.99 3.41 7.72
N THR A 44 24.67 4.67 7.44
CA THR A 44 23.60 5.38 8.13
C THR A 44 22.36 5.37 7.25
N TRP A 45 21.18 5.31 7.87
CA TRP A 45 19.91 5.40 7.14
C TRP A 45 19.82 6.65 6.24
N LYS A 46 20.37 7.78 6.71
CA LYS A 46 20.39 9.05 5.96
C LYS A 46 21.24 8.96 4.70
N ASP A 47 22.48 8.47 4.83
CA ASP A 47 23.39 8.36 3.69
C ASP A 47 22.93 7.28 2.71
N CYS A 48 22.40 6.17 3.24
CA CYS A 48 21.83 5.09 2.43
C CYS A 48 20.66 5.60 1.59
N ILE A 49 19.66 6.27 2.18
CA ILE A 49 18.53 6.82 1.43
C ILE A 49 18.97 7.89 0.43
N LYS A 50 19.87 8.79 0.82
CA LYS A 50 20.38 9.82 -0.08
C LYS A 50 21.00 9.18 -1.32
N LYS A 51 21.85 8.17 -1.14
CA LYS A 51 22.47 7.46 -2.26
C LYS A 51 21.43 6.71 -3.11
N CYS A 52 20.45 6.08 -2.48
CA CYS A 52 19.36 5.39 -3.18
C CYS A 52 18.53 6.36 -4.04
N LEU A 53 18.30 7.58 -3.56
CA LEU A 53 17.61 8.64 -4.29
C LEU A 53 18.48 9.17 -5.44
N GLU A 54 19.78 9.37 -5.24
CA GLU A 54 20.72 9.78 -6.30
C GLU A 54 20.80 8.76 -7.44
N MET A 55 20.70 7.46 -7.13
CA MET A 55 20.66 6.40 -8.13
C MET A 55 19.29 6.19 -8.77
N ASN A 56 18.23 6.75 -8.17
CA ASN A 56 16.88 6.52 -8.65
C ASN A 56 16.65 7.27 -9.97
N ARG A 57 16.57 6.52 -11.08
CA ARG A 57 16.25 7.08 -12.40
C ARG A 57 14.76 7.36 -12.58
N ASN A 58 13.90 6.89 -11.67
CA ASN A 58 12.45 7.01 -11.78
C ASN A 58 11.87 7.82 -10.60
N PRO A 59 11.55 9.11 -10.79
CA PRO A 59 11.07 9.98 -9.72
C PRO A 59 9.68 9.59 -9.18
N ILE A 60 8.94 8.76 -9.91
CA ILE A 60 7.60 8.30 -9.51
C ILE A 60 7.70 7.14 -8.51
N SER A 61 8.86 6.47 -8.46
CA SER A 61 9.04 5.34 -7.56
C SER A 61 9.36 5.79 -6.13
N LEU A 62 8.60 5.25 -5.17
CA LEU A 62 8.90 5.39 -3.75
C LEU A 62 10.21 4.65 -3.46
N THR A 63 11.20 5.37 -2.92
CA THR A 63 12.52 4.83 -2.62
C THR A 63 12.64 4.51 -1.14
N ARG A 64 13.10 3.30 -0.80
CA ARG A 64 13.41 2.89 0.57
C ARG A 64 14.86 2.40 0.63
N GLY A 65 15.63 2.95 1.56
CA GLY A 65 16.99 2.50 1.88
C GLY A 65 17.00 1.69 3.16
N GLU A 66 17.70 0.56 3.17
CA GLU A 66 17.84 -0.33 4.32
C GLU A 66 19.31 -0.71 4.50
N CYS A 67 19.87 -0.46 5.67
CA CYS A 67 21.25 -0.87 5.99
C CYS A 67 21.22 -2.32 6.47
N GLU A 68 21.64 -3.25 5.61
CA GLU A 68 21.76 -4.68 5.96
C GLU A 68 23.05 -4.96 6.75
N SER A 69 24.10 -4.18 6.53
CA SER A 69 25.39 -4.34 7.22
C SER A 69 26.11 -3.01 7.37
N ARG A 70 27.19 -2.98 8.18
CA ARG A 70 27.95 -1.75 8.47
C ARG A 70 28.40 -0.99 7.22
N TYR A 71 28.61 -1.64 6.09
CA TYR A 71 29.05 -0.98 4.85
C TYR A 71 28.16 -1.30 3.65
N MET A 72 26.92 -1.74 3.90
CA MET A 72 26.02 -2.22 2.85
C MET A 72 24.62 -1.65 2.99
N CYS A 73 24.19 -0.97 1.94
CA CYS A 73 22.90 -0.33 1.81
C CYS A 73 22.11 -1.01 0.69
N TYR A 74 20.88 -1.43 0.96
CA TYR A 74 19.94 -1.94 -0.03
C TYR A 74 18.90 -0.89 -0.35
N CYS A 75 18.80 -0.54 -1.63
CA CYS A 75 17.79 0.36 -2.17
C CYS A 75 16.65 -0.48 -2.76
N LYS A 76 15.42 -0.20 -2.34
CA LYS A 76 14.20 -0.83 -2.85
C LYS A 76 13.32 0.27 -3.45
N TYR A 77 12.88 0.07 -4.69
CA TYR A 77 12.05 1.02 -5.44
C TYR A 77 10.67 0.44 -5.65
N TYR A 78 9.64 1.17 -5.24
CA TYR A 78 8.25 0.74 -5.33
C TYR A 78 7.44 1.68 -6.21
N VAL A 79 6.45 1.15 -6.93
CA VAL A 79 5.44 1.97 -7.60
C VAL A 79 4.07 1.60 -7.08
N ALA A 80 3.15 2.56 -7.06
CA ALA A 80 1.76 2.26 -6.82
C ALA A 80 1.24 1.40 -7.97
N GLN A 81 0.71 0.21 -7.67
CA GLN A 81 -0.04 -0.54 -8.67
C GLN A 81 -1.31 0.24 -9.01
N PRO A 82 -1.67 0.39 -10.30
CA PRO A 82 -3.00 0.88 -10.64
C PRO A 82 -4.05 -0.07 -10.01
N PRO A 83 -5.19 0.45 -9.52
CA PRO A 83 -6.22 -0.38 -8.94
C PRO A 83 -6.64 -1.47 -9.94
N PRO A 84 -6.95 -2.70 -9.48
CA PRO A 84 -7.43 -3.75 -10.37
C PRO A 84 -8.68 -3.25 -11.12
N PRO A 85 -8.86 -3.68 -12.39
CA PRO A 85 -10.03 -3.27 -13.16
C PRO A 85 -11.33 -3.63 -12.41
N PRO A 86 -12.37 -2.79 -12.51
CA PRO A 86 -13.63 -3.04 -11.82
C PRO A 86 -14.19 -4.41 -12.25
N GLN A 87 -14.48 -5.27 -11.27
CA GLN A 87 -15.11 -6.56 -11.56
C GLN A 87 -16.47 -6.30 -12.23
N ARG A 88 -16.61 -6.78 -13.47
CA ARG A 88 -17.91 -6.74 -14.16
C ARG A 88 -18.91 -7.51 -13.29
N PRO A 89 -20.09 -6.97 -12.98
CA PRO A 89 -21.12 -7.74 -12.30
C PRO A 89 -21.34 -9.01 -13.11
N THR A 90 -21.07 -10.16 -12.50
CA THR A 90 -21.47 -11.45 -13.08
C THR A 90 -22.98 -11.50 -12.91
N SER A 91 -23.71 -10.88 -13.82
CA SER A 91 -25.14 -11.06 -13.97
C SER A 91 -25.34 -12.50 -14.40
N ARG A 92 -25.40 -13.39 -13.41
CA ARG A 92 -25.99 -14.72 -13.57
C ARG A 92 -27.47 -14.44 -13.86
N PRO A 93 -28.02 -14.81 -15.01
CA PRO A 93 -29.46 -14.83 -15.16
C PRO A 93 -29.97 -15.91 -14.19
N THR A 94 -30.64 -15.48 -13.10
CA THR A 94 -31.53 -16.35 -12.35
C THR A 94 -32.73 -16.59 -13.26
N LEU A 95 -32.75 -17.76 -13.88
CA LEU A 95 -33.91 -18.27 -14.60
C LEU A 95 -34.82 -18.92 -13.55
N GLU A 96 -35.87 -18.22 -13.13
CA GLU A 96 -37.09 -18.79 -12.54
C GLU A 96 -38.30 -18.09 -13.16
#